data_AF-X1K2U1-F1
#
_entry.id   AF-X1K2U1-F1
#
_cell.length_a   1.000
_cell.length_b   1.000
_cell.length_c   1.000
_cell.angle_alpha   90.00
_cell.angle_beta   90.00
_cell.angle_gamma   90.00
#
_symmetry.space_group_name_H-M   'P 1'
#
loop_
_entity.id
_entity.type
_entity.pdbx_description
1 polymer ?
#
loop_
_entity_poly.entity_id
_entity_poly.type
_entity_poly.pdbx_seq_one_letter_code
_entity_poly.pdbx_strand_id
1 'polypeptide(L)' 'MNDQDDKYMQAALKLAQRGIGSVEPNPVVGCIIVKANRIIGRGWHKRFGAAHAEINALENCKTLGVSPRGATMY' A
#
# COMPACT_ATOMS: atom_id res chain seq x y z
N MET A 1 6.49 -18.56 -2.33
CA MET A 1 6.68 -17.28 -1.61
C MET A 1 7.56 -17.54 -0.40
N ASN A 2 8.39 -16.56 -0.03
CA ASN A 2 9.02 -16.54 1.29
C ASN A 2 7.93 -16.19 2.34
N ASP A 3 7.96 -16.79 3.54
CA ASP A 3 7.03 -16.49 4.65
C ASP A 3 6.90 -14.98 4.94
N GLN A 4 7.96 -14.23 4.63
CA GLN A 4 8.01 -12.78 4.81
C GLN A 4 7.16 -12.03 3.77
N ASP A 5 7.13 -12.48 2.52
CA ASP A 5 6.34 -11.88 1.44
C ASP A 5 4.84 -12.06 1.73
N ASP A 6 4.46 -13.24 2.23
CA ASP A 6 3.07 -13.52 2.61
C ASP A 6 2.61 -12.58 3.74
N LYS A 7 3.46 -12.32 4.75
CA LYS A 7 3.16 -11.36 5.82
C LYS A 7 2.97 -9.94 5.28
N TYR A 8 3.78 -9.54 4.31
CA TYR A 8 3.66 -8.24 3.65
C TYR A 8 2.37 -8.16 2.82
N MET A 9 2.10 -9.15 1.97
CA MET A 9 0.85 -9.20 1.21
C MET A 9 -0.39 -9.19 2.11
N GLN A 10 -0.37 -9.93 3.23
CA GLN A 10 -1.46 -9.88 4.22
C GLN A 10 -1.64 -8.49 4.84
N ALA A 11 -0.55 -7.74 5.06
CA ALA A 11 -0.65 -6.35 5.51
C ALA A 11 -1.23 -5.41 4.44
N ALA A 12 -0.91 -5.62 3.16
CA ALA A 12 -1.51 -4.89 2.04
C ALA A 12 -3.02 -5.16 1.95
N LEU A 13 -3.44 -6.43 2.04
CA LEU A 13 -4.86 -6.81 2.04
C LEU A 13 -5.64 -6.21 3.22
N LYS A 14 -5.06 -6.21 4.43
CA LYS A 14 -5.66 -5.52 5.59
C LYS A 14 -5.82 -4.01 5.36
N LEU A 15 -4.89 -3.39 4.63
CA LEU A 15 -4.98 -1.99 4.29
C LEU A 15 -6.06 -1.74 3.23
N ALA A 16 -6.22 -2.65 2.26
CA ALA A 16 -7.25 -2.61 1.22
C ALA A 16 -8.66 -2.59 1.81
N GLN A 17 -8.91 -3.33 2.89
CA GLN A 17 -10.21 -3.40 3.57
C GLN A 17 -10.75 -2.02 3.99
N ARG A 18 -9.89 -1.01 4.18
CA ARG A 18 -10.30 0.36 4.50
C ARG A 18 -11.02 1.09 3.35
N GLY A 19 -10.98 0.55 2.14
CA GLY A 19 -11.69 1.09 0.98
C GLY A 19 -13.11 0.53 0.79
N ILE A 20 -13.50 -0.53 1.50
CA ILE A 20 -14.80 -1.20 1.33
C ILE A 20 -15.94 -0.20 1.52
N GLY A 21 -16.89 -0.16 0.58
CA GLY A 21 -18.05 0.72 0.60
C GLY A 21 -17.78 2.17 0.19
N SER A 22 -16.54 2.53 -0.14
CA SER A 22 -16.15 3.89 -0.53
C SER A 22 -15.57 3.99 -1.94
N VAL A 23 -15.16 2.88 -2.55
CA VAL A 23 -14.38 2.86 -3.81
C VAL A 23 -15.17 2.34 -5.00
N GLU A 24 -16.32 1.73 -4.77
CA GLU A 24 -17.16 1.13 -5.81
C GLU A 24 -17.49 2.15 -6.93
N PRO A 25 -17.49 1.73 -8.21
CA PRO A 25 -17.31 0.36 -8.73
C PRO A 25 -15.85 -0.13 -8.83
N ASN A 26 -14.86 0.65 -8.38
CA ASN A 26 -13.46 0.23 -8.44
C ASN A 26 -13.16 -0.87 -7.40
N PRO A 27 -12.11 -1.67 -7.60
CA PRO A 27 -11.68 -2.65 -6.60
C PRO A 27 -11.12 -1.98 -5.34
N VAL A 28 -11.22 -2.69 -4.22
CA VAL A 28 -10.47 -2.36 -3.00
C VAL A 28 -9.01 -2.77 -3.18
N VAL A 29 -8.12 -1.80 -3.08
CA VAL A 29 -6.67 -2.03 -3.25
C VAL A 29 -5.93 -1.42 -2.06
N GLY A 30 -4.99 -2.19 -1.53
CA GLY A 30 -4.04 -1.77 -0.52
C GLY A 30 -2.63 -2.00 -1.05
N CYS A 31 -1.69 -1.17 -0.61
CA CYS A 31 -0.31 -1.20 -1.06
C CYS A 31 0.61 -0.88 0.12
N ILE A 32 1.69 -1.64 0.23
CA ILE A 32 2.79 -1.37 1.14
C ILE A 32 4.11 -1.34 0.37
N ILE A 33 5.04 -0.52 0.85
CA ILE A 33 6.39 -0.41 0.29
C ILE A 33 7.36 -0.86 1.37
N VAL A 34 8.20 -1.84 1.05
CA VAL A 34 9.14 -2.48 1.97
C VAL A 34 10.57 -2.29 1.49
N LYS A 35 11.46 -1.85 2.38
CA LYS A 35 12.89 -1.74 2.12
C LYS A 35 13.67 -2.21 3.35
N ALA A 36 14.68 -3.05 3.12
CA ALA A 36 15.47 -3.66 4.20
C ALA A 36 14.58 -4.27 5.32
N ASN A 37 13.60 -5.10 4.91
CA ASN A 37 12.62 -5.76 5.77
C ASN A 37 11.73 -4.84 6.62
N ARG A 38 11.67 -3.53 6.30
CA ARG A 38 10.83 -2.55 6.99
C ARG A 38 9.80 -1.96 6.05
N ILE A 39 8.55 -1.84 6.51
CA ILE A 39 7.52 -1.10 5.78
C ILE A 39 7.82 0.40 5.91
N ILE A 40 8.12 1.03 4.78
CA ILE A 40 8.45 2.45 4.66
C ILE A 40 7.33 3.30 4.05
N GLY A 41 6.32 2.65 3.44
CA GLY A 41 5.16 3.32 2.86
C GLY A 41 3.91 2.47 2.95
N ARG A 42 2.75 3.12 3.09
CA ARG A 42 1.43 2.49 3.18
C ARG A 42 0.38 3.33 2.47
N GLY A 43 -0.45 2.71 1.64
CA GLY A 43 -1.57 3.37 0.97
C GLY A 43 -2.72 2.41 0.67
N TRP A 44 -3.94 2.94 0.58
CA TRP A 44 -5.10 2.22 0.04
C TRP A 44 -5.89 3.15 -0.88
N HIS A 45 -6.67 2.58 -1.79
CA HIS A 45 -7.62 3.37 -2.57
C HIS A 45 -8.74 3.84 -1.65
N LYS A 46 -8.83 5.16 -1.42
CA LYS A 46 -9.68 5.71 -0.35
C LYS A 46 -11.12 5.96 -0.77
N ARG A 47 -11.34 6.34 -2.03
CA ARG A 47 -12.66 6.67 -2.58
C ARG A 47 -12.68 6.60 -4.09
N PHE A 48 -13.86 6.39 -4.67
CA PHE A 48 -14.06 6.41 -6.12
C PHE A 48 -13.48 7.69 -6.76
N GLY A 49 -12.74 7.52 -7.86
CA GLY A 49 -12.08 8.61 -8.60
C GLY A 49 -10.84 9.23 -7.92
N ALA A 50 -10.48 8.83 -6.70
CA ALA A 50 -9.25 9.29 -6.05
C ALA A 50 -8.02 8.46 -6.45
N ALA A 51 -6.85 8.89 -5.98
CA ALA A 51 -5.59 8.19 -6.20
C ALA A 51 -5.66 6.71 -5.79
N HIS A 52 -5.00 5.87 -6.58
CA HIS A 52 -4.83 4.45 -6.28
C HIS A 52 -3.93 4.23 -5.04
N ALA A 53 -3.90 2.99 -4.54
CA ALA A 53 -3.17 2.64 -3.33
C ALA A 53 -1.66 2.92 -3.43
N GLU A 54 -1.07 2.66 -4.59
CA GLU A 54 0.34 2.79 -4.92
C GLU A 54 0.79 4.25 -4.83
N ILE A 55 0.00 5.16 -5.41
CA ILE A 55 0.24 6.61 -5.30
C ILE A 55 0.16 7.06 -3.84
N ASN A 56 -0.86 6.60 -3.10
CA ASN A 56 -1.00 6.92 -1.69
C ASN A 56 0.18 6.38 -0.85
N ALA A 57 0.73 5.21 -1.20
CA ALA A 57 1.90 4.64 -0.52
C ALA A 57 3.18 5.43 -0.81
N LEU A 58 3.37 5.90 -2.05
CA LEU A 58 4.50 6.76 -2.43
C LEU A 58 4.41 8.14 -1.78
N GLU A 59 3.22 8.76 -1.73
CA GLU A 59 3.01 10.02 -1.01
C GLU A 59 3.23 9.85 0.50
N ASN A 60 2.90 8.67 1.04
CA ASN A 60 3.24 8.36 2.43
C ASN A 60 4.76 8.28 2.65
N CYS A 61 5.52 7.62 1.76
CA CYS A 61 7.00 7.64 1.81
C CYS A 61 7.56 9.07 1.78
N LYS A 62 7.04 9.90 0.87
CA LYS A 62 7.44 11.31 0.75
C LYS A 62 7.16 12.10 2.03
N THR A 63 5.95 11.94 2.60
CA THR A 63 5.56 12.57 3.88
C THR A 63 6.49 12.16 5.02
N LEU A 64 6.93 10.90 5.04
CA LEU A 64 7.85 10.36 6.05
C LEU A 64 9.32 10.67 5.77
N GLY A 65 9.65 11.34 4.66
CA GLY A 65 11.03 11.67 4.28
C GLY A 65 11.88 10.44 3.93
N VAL A 66 11.26 9.33 3.50
CA VAL A 66 11.96 8.07 3.16
C VAL A 66 11.92 7.80 1.66
N SER A 67 13.06 7.39 1.09
CA SER A 67 13.16 7.10 -0.34
C SER A 67 12.70 5.67 -0.67
N PRO A 68 11.74 5.49 -1.61
CA PRO A 68 11.29 4.17 -2.05
C PRO A 68 12.24 3.52 -3.08
N ARG A 69 13.33 4.18 -3.51
CA ARG A 69 14.25 3.62 -4.49
C ARG A 69 14.86 2.30 -3.98
N GLY A 70 14.77 1.25 -4.79
CA GLY A 70 15.26 -0.10 -4.45
C GLY A 70 14.42 -0.82 -3.39
N ALA A 71 13.18 -0.37 -3.14
CA ALA A 71 12.20 -1.07 -2.31
C ALA A 71 11.38 -2.06 -3.15
N THR A 72 10.69 -2.98 -2.46
CA THR A 72 9.67 -3.86 -3.04
C THR A 72 8.28 -3.31 -2.70
N MET A 73 7.37 -3.34 -3.65
CA MET A 73 5.97 -2.99 -3.46
C MET A 73 5.13 -4.27 -3.41
N TYR A 74 4.23 -4.35 -2.42
CA TYR A 74 3.24 -5.42 -2.26
C TYR A 74 1.84 -4.82 -2.21
#